data_AF-A0A336K2N0-F1
#
_entry.id   AF-A0A336K2N0-F1
#
_cell.length_a   1.000
_cell.length_b   1.000
_cell.length_c   1.000
_cell.angle_alpha   90.00
_cell.angle_beta   90.00
_cell.angle_gamma   90.00
#
_symmetry.space_group_name_H-M   'P 1'
#
loop_
_entity.id
_entity.type
_entity.pdbx_description
1 polymer ?
#
loop_
_entity_poly.entity_id
_entity_poly.type
_entity_poly.pdbx_seq_one_letter_code
_entity_poly.pdbx_strand_id
1 'polypeptide(L)'
;MSWIIPNEKLLNGVSILNSIDKQNFQKLVDFTSYNDKEKTEKLSELQNIESFLEGKKLNLAFKTITYILKRLMLFLASPETILNDLTQKLNMKSEIAEIMVKAWTKKTKLILEGVCAEKELIDVQWDLKVTLSSSIEQKPKTPIGILRMQTADYNKLNLEMNTSDLMNLFNIFENVQDELDLFKQNTTN
;
A
#
# COMPACT_ATOMS: atom_id res chain seq x y z
N MET A 1 5.62 1.44 -18.82
CA MET A 1 6.91 1.81 -18.17
C MET A 1 7.44 0.57 -17.46
N SER A 2 8.72 0.22 -17.63
CA SER A 2 9.29 -0.93 -16.91
C SER A 2 9.54 -0.55 -15.45
N TRP A 3 8.90 -1.25 -14.50
CA TRP A 3 9.06 -0.97 -13.07
C TRP A 3 10.48 -1.25 -12.57
N ILE A 4 11.29 -2.02 -13.32
CA ILE A 4 12.69 -2.27 -13.02
C ILE A 4 13.56 -2.15 -14.29
N ILE A 5 14.74 -1.56 -14.11
CA ILE A 5 15.79 -1.48 -15.13
C ILE A 5 16.90 -2.41 -14.65
N PRO A 6 17.21 -3.50 -15.39
CA PRO A 6 18.30 -4.41 -15.04
C PRO A 6 19.63 -3.64 -15.01
N ASN A 7 20.39 -3.79 -13.93
CA ASN A 7 21.75 -3.29 -13.79
C ASN A 7 22.66 -4.49 -13.51
N GLU A 8 23.91 -4.49 -13.97
CA GLU A 8 24.89 -5.56 -13.70
C GLU A 8 24.97 -5.94 -12.22
N LYS A 9 24.93 -4.96 -11.30
CA LYS A 9 24.92 -5.24 -9.85
C LYS A 9 23.67 -5.99 -9.39
N LEU A 10 22.52 -5.66 -9.98
CA LEU A 10 21.25 -6.31 -9.68
C LEU A 10 21.23 -7.74 -10.23
N LEU A 11 21.69 -7.93 -11.47
CA LEU A 11 21.79 -9.25 -12.10
C LEU A 11 22.77 -10.15 -11.34
N ASN A 12 23.94 -9.62 -10.95
CA ASN A 12 24.89 -10.35 -10.11
C ASN A 12 24.28 -10.71 -8.74
N GLY A 13 23.52 -9.81 -8.14
CA GLY A 13 22.75 -10.10 -6.92
C GLY A 13 21.76 -11.23 -7.13
N VAL A 14 20.97 -11.20 -8.22
CA VAL A 14 20.01 -12.24 -8.56
C VAL A 14 20.69 -13.58 -8.86
N SER A 15 21.83 -13.60 -9.52
CA SER A 15 22.62 -14.82 -9.72
C SER A 15 23.04 -15.45 -8.39
N ILE A 16 23.47 -14.63 -7.43
CA ILE A 16 23.77 -15.11 -6.06
C ILE A 16 22.52 -15.68 -5.40
N LEU A 17 21.36 -15.00 -5.52
CA LEU A 17 20.11 -15.51 -4.97
C LEU A 17 19.73 -16.86 -5.56
N ASN A 18 19.87 -17.03 -6.87
CA ASN A 18 19.60 -18.28 -7.57
C ASN A 18 20.50 -19.46 -7.15
N SER A 19 21.66 -19.19 -6.55
CA SER A 19 22.58 -20.21 -6.04
C SER A 19 22.24 -20.68 -4.61
N ILE A 20 21.31 -20.02 -3.92
CA ILE A 20 20.95 -20.33 -2.54
C ILE A 20 19.79 -21.32 -2.51
N ASP A 21 19.81 -22.26 -1.57
CA ASP A 21 18.71 -23.18 -1.33
C ASP A 21 17.43 -22.44 -0.90
N LYS A 22 16.28 -22.97 -1.31
CA LYS A 22 14.95 -22.41 -1.04
C LYS A 22 14.73 -22.05 0.44
N GLN A 23 15.16 -22.93 1.35
CA GLN A 23 14.99 -22.71 2.79
C GLN A 23 15.85 -21.56 3.33
N ASN A 24 17.09 -21.43 2.83
CA ASN A 24 17.99 -20.34 3.22
C ASN A 24 17.53 -19.02 2.60
N PHE A 25 17.01 -19.04 1.38
CA PHE A 25 16.42 -17.87 0.75
C PHE A 25 15.18 -17.36 1.51
N GLN A 26 14.28 -18.27 1.92
CA GLN A 26 13.13 -17.90 2.75
C GLN A 26 13.56 -17.18 4.03
N LYS A 27 14.56 -17.72 4.74
CA LYS A 27 15.12 -17.08 5.94
C LYS A 27 15.68 -15.68 5.67
N LEU A 28 16.39 -15.50 4.55
CA LEU A 28 16.91 -14.18 4.15
C LEU A 28 15.78 -13.17 3.89
N VAL A 29 14.73 -13.59 3.18
CA VAL A 29 13.58 -12.73 2.91
C VAL A 29 12.84 -12.39 4.20
N ASP A 30 12.63 -13.35 5.10
CA ASP A 30 11.98 -13.11 6.39
C ASP A 30 12.80 -12.12 7.25
N PHE A 31 14.13 -12.24 7.25
CA PHE A 31 15.00 -11.32 7.96
C PHE A 31 14.93 -9.88 7.43
N THR A 32 14.65 -9.66 6.14
CA THR A 32 14.41 -8.30 5.63
C THR A 32 13.13 -7.65 6.18
N SER A 33 12.21 -8.48 6.69
CA SER A 33 10.91 -8.03 7.22
C SER A 33 10.92 -7.86 8.74
N TYR A 34 11.90 -8.40 9.45
CA TYR A 34 12.01 -8.33 10.90
C TYR A 34 12.29 -6.91 11.42
N ASN A 35 11.76 -6.62 12.61
CA ASN A 35 12.11 -5.42 13.37
C ASN A 35 13.50 -5.57 14.03
N ASP A 36 14.07 -4.48 14.57
CA ASP A 36 15.45 -4.50 15.05
C ASP A 36 15.66 -5.41 16.29
N LYS A 37 14.61 -5.67 17.08
CA LYS A 37 14.65 -6.64 18.18
C LYS A 37 14.70 -8.08 17.65
N GLU A 38 13.80 -8.41 16.73
CA GLU A 38 13.73 -9.73 16.06
C GLU A 38 15.02 -10.06 15.30
N LYS A 39 15.63 -9.05 14.66
CA LYS A 39 16.93 -9.21 13.98
C LYS A 39 18.06 -9.58 14.94
N THR A 40 18.03 -9.04 16.15
CA THR A 40 19.05 -9.30 17.18
C THR A 40 18.93 -10.74 17.70
N GLU A 41 17.71 -11.22 17.89
CA GLU A 41 17.43 -12.60 18.35
C GLU A 41 17.73 -13.64 17.28
N LYS A 42 17.44 -13.35 16.01
CA LYS A 42 17.62 -14.27 14.88
C LYS A 42 18.95 -14.12 14.14
N LEU A 43 19.88 -13.32 14.66
CA LEU A 43 21.20 -13.11 14.06
C LEU A 43 22.00 -14.42 13.94
N SER A 44 21.80 -15.37 14.87
CA SER A 44 22.42 -16.69 14.86
C SER A 44 21.97 -17.56 13.66
N GLU A 45 20.74 -17.39 13.17
CA GLU A 45 20.26 -18.10 11.98
C GLU A 45 20.96 -17.60 10.70
N LEU A 46 21.40 -16.34 10.68
CA LEU A 46 22.17 -15.77 9.58
C LEU A 46 23.62 -16.23 9.54
N GLN A 47 24.23 -16.59 10.69
CA GLN A 47 25.62 -17.05 10.72
C GLN A 47 25.84 -18.31 9.87
N ASN A 48 24.85 -19.21 9.79
CA ASN A 48 24.90 -20.39 8.94
C ASN A 48 24.81 -20.05 7.44
N ILE A 49 24.19 -18.93 7.10
CA ILE A 49 24.08 -18.45 5.72
C ILE A 49 25.30 -17.61 5.36
N GLU A 50 25.88 -16.87 6.31
CA GLU A 50 27.13 -16.13 6.19
C GLU A 50 28.36 -17.06 6.11
N SER A 51 28.31 -18.24 6.74
CA SER A 51 29.35 -19.24 6.53
C SER A 51 29.27 -19.88 5.14
N PHE A 52 28.06 -20.02 4.59
CA PHE A 52 27.81 -20.52 3.23
C PHE A 52 28.10 -19.47 2.13
N LEU A 53 27.81 -18.20 2.40
CA LEU A 53 28.03 -17.07 1.49
C LEU A 53 29.07 -16.13 2.08
N GLU A 54 30.17 -15.89 1.37
CA GLU A 54 31.12 -14.82 1.74
C GLU A 54 30.37 -13.53 2.12
N GLY A 55 30.65 -12.93 3.29
CA GLY A 55 29.84 -11.84 3.85
C GLY A 55 29.57 -10.65 2.90
N LYS A 56 30.45 -10.41 1.91
CA LYS A 56 30.22 -9.42 0.83
C LYS A 56 29.07 -9.83 -0.12
N LYS A 57 28.95 -11.12 -0.45
CA LYS A 57 27.87 -11.70 -1.26
C LYS A 57 26.55 -11.72 -0.49
N LEU A 58 26.59 -11.99 0.81
CA LEU A 58 25.41 -11.91 1.69
C LEU A 58 24.82 -10.50 1.74
N ASN A 59 25.67 -9.47 1.90
CA ASN A 59 25.22 -8.08 1.90
C ASN A 59 24.62 -7.67 0.54
N LEU A 60 25.22 -8.14 -0.57
CA LEU A 60 24.68 -7.90 -1.91
C LEU A 60 23.31 -8.59 -2.11
N ALA A 61 23.14 -9.81 -1.62
CA ALA A 61 21.85 -10.52 -1.62
C ALA A 61 20.78 -9.74 -0.84
N PHE A 62 21.09 -9.30 0.38
CA PHE A 62 20.19 -8.49 1.20
C PHE A 62 19.77 -7.18 0.53
N LYS A 63 20.74 -6.45 -0.02
CA LYS A 63 20.49 -5.21 -0.76
C LYS A 63 19.60 -5.46 -1.97
N THR A 64 19.82 -6.56 -2.68
CA THR A 64 19.04 -6.96 -3.85
C THR A 64 17.59 -7.28 -3.49
N ILE A 65 17.35 -8.12 -2.48
CA ILE A 65 16.01 -8.45 -1.99
C ILE A 65 15.28 -7.17 -1.56
N THR A 66 15.94 -6.35 -0.72
CA THR A 66 15.37 -5.10 -0.22
C THR A 66 15.03 -4.14 -1.35
N TYR A 67 15.91 -4.01 -2.34
CA TYR A 67 15.69 -3.16 -3.51
C TYR A 67 14.49 -3.61 -4.32
N ILE A 68 14.40 -4.90 -4.64
CA ILE A 68 13.30 -5.47 -5.42
C ILE A 68 11.98 -5.27 -4.68
N LEU A 69 11.90 -5.61 -3.39
CA LEU A 69 10.68 -5.43 -2.59
C LEU A 69 10.26 -3.96 -2.51
N LYS A 70 11.19 -3.03 -2.28
CA LYS A 70 10.88 -1.59 -2.28
C LYS A 70 10.34 -1.12 -3.62
N ARG A 71 10.94 -1.58 -4.73
CA ARG A 71 10.52 -1.23 -6.09
C ARG A 71 9.12 -1.77 -6.40
N LEU A 72 8.84 -3.01 -6.00
CA LEU A 72 7.52 -3.65 -6.16
C LEU A 72 6.44 -2.95 -5.33
N MET A 73 6.78 -2.39 -4.17
CA MET A 73 5.81 -1.63 -3.35
C MET A 73 5.38 -0.31 -4.00
N LEU A 74 6.18 0.23 -4.93
CA LEU A 74 5.81 1.41 -5.72
C LEU A 74 4.90 1.05 -6.91
N PHE A 75 4.74 -0.25 -7.21
CA PHE A 75 3.99 -0.74 -8.37
C PHE A 75 2.95 -1.77 -7.92
N LEU A 76 1.72 -1.33 -7.71
CA LEU A 76 0.60 -2.19 -7.34
C LEU A 76 0.15 -3.02 -8.56
N ALA A 77 0.82 -4.15 -8.80
CA ALA A 77 0.49 -5.10 -9.86
C ALA A 77 -0.06 -6.41 -9.30
N SER A 78 -0.71 -7.22 -10.14
CA SER A 78 -1.18 -8.54 -9.72
C SER A 78 0.02 -9.47 -9.38
N PRO A 79 -0.15 -10.40 -8.41
CA PRO A 79 0.90 -11.36 -8.05
C PRO A 79 1.46 -12.15 -9.24
N GLU A 80 0.60 -12.50 -10.21
CA GLU A 80 0.97 -13.20 -11.43
C GLU A 80 1.87 -12.37 -12.35
N THR A 81 1.54 -11.08 -12.51
CA THR A 81 2.36 -10.14 -13.28
C THR A 81 3.74 -9.99 -12.65
N ILE A 82 3.79 -9.90 -11.32
CA ILE A 82 5.05 -9.79 -10.58
C ILE A 82 5.87 -11.07 -10.74
N LEU A 83 5.26 -12.25 -10.59
CA LEU A 83 5.95 -13.52 -10.78
C LEU A 83 6.58 -13.60 -12.18
N ASN A 84 5.79 -13.29 -13.21
CA ASN A 84 6.27 -13.29 -14.59
C ASN A 84 7.39 -12.26 -14.82
N ASP A 85 7.30 -11.09 -14.21
CA ASP A 85 8.34 -10.07 -14.33
C ASP A 85 9.64 -10.48 -13.62
N LEU A 86 9.57 -11.12 -12.46
CA LEU A 86 10.75 -11.62 -11.74
C LEU A 86 11.45 -12.74 -12.53
N THR A 87 10.69 -13.64 -13.17
CA THR A 87 11.27 -14.73 -13.97
C THR A 87 11.77 -14.24 -15.32
N GLN A 88 10.99 -13.45 -16.07
CA GLN A 88 11.34 -13.03 -17.44
C GLN A 88 12.33 -11.86 -17.48
N LYS A 89 12.23 -10.87 -16.59
CA LYS A 89 13.08 -9.66 -16.65
C LYS A 89 14.36 -9.78 -15.80
N LEU A 90 14.31 -10.54 -14.71
CA LEU A 90 15.44 -10.69 -13.79
C LEU A 90 16.08 -12.10 -13.84
N ASN A 91 15.48 -13.04 -14.57
CA ASN A 91 15.96 -14.42 -14.68
C ASN A 91 16.08 -15.11 -13.30
N MET A 92 15.14 -14.82 -12.38
CA MET A 92 15.04 -15.55 -11.11
C MET A 92 14.44 -16.94 -11.32
N LYS A 93 14.92 -17.92 -10.54
CA LYS A 93 14.28 -19.24 -10.45
C LYS A 93 12.86 -19.09 -9.92
N SER A 94 11.91 -19.85 -10.49
CA SER A 94 10.49 -19.81 -10.11
C SER A 94 10.27 -19.97 -8.61
N GLU A 95 10.99 -20.91 -7.98
CA GLU A 95 10.86 -21.20 -6.55
C GLU A 95 11.19 -20.00 -5.64
N ILE A 96 12.17 -19.21 -6.05
CA ILE A 96 12.66 -18.03 -5.32
C ILE A 96 11.75 -16.83 -5.61
N ALA A 97 11.32 -16.69 -6.87
CA ALA A 97 10.36 -15.68 -7.28
C ALA A 97 9.03 -15.84 -6.53
N GLU A 98 8.53 -17.07 -6.35
CA GLU A 98 7.33 -17.35 -5.56
C GLU A 98 7.46 -16.91 -4.09
N ILE A 99 8.63 -17.12 -3.47
CA ILE A 99 8.89 -16.66 -2.10
C ILE A 99 8.85 -15.13 -2.04
N MET A 100 9.46 -14.45 -3.01
CA MET A 100 9.43 -12.99 -3.11
C MET A 100 8.01 -12.45 -3.29
N VAL A 101 7.21 -13.09 -4.16
CA VAL A 101 5.80 -12.73 -4.37
C VAL A 101 5.01 -12.93 -3.09
N LYS A 102 5.17 -14.05 -2.38
CA LYS A 102 4.50 -14.29 -1.09
C LYS A 102 4.84 -13.23 -0.05
N ALA A 103 6.12 -12.87 0.07
CA ALA A 103 6.57 -11.83 1.00
C ALA A 103 5.98 -10.45 0.64
N TRP A 104 5.99 -10.10 -0.64
CA TRP A 104 5.36 -8.87 -1.14
C TRP A 104 3.85 -8.86 -0.89
N THR A 105 3.13 -9.94 -1.20
CA THR A 105 1.68 -10.05 -0.99
C THR A 105 1.32 -9.90 0.48
N LYS A 106 2.06 -10.57 1.39
CA LYS A 106 1.84 -10.44 2.84
C LYS A 106 1.98 -8.99 3.31
N LYS A 107 3.03 -8.30 2.85
CA LYS A 107 3.31 -6.91 3.23
C LYS A 107 2.30 -5.93 2.61
N THR A 108 1.95 -6.13 1.35
CA THR A 108 0.99 -5.31 0.62
C THR A 108 -0.42 -5.50 1.17
N LYS A 109 -0.79 -6.72 1.53
CA LYS A 109 -2.08 -7.02 2.17
C LYS A 109 -2.26 -6.24 3.46
N LEU A 110 -1.26 -6.21 4.35
CA LEU A 110 -1.34 -5.40 5.59
C LEU A 110 -1.54 -3.89 5.31
N ILE A 111 -0.92 -3.38 4.26
CA ILE A 111 -1.06 -1.96 3.86
C ILE A 111 -2.45 -1.72 3.25
N LEU A 112 -2.89 -2.58 2.35
CA LEU A 112 -4.20 -2.48 1.72
C LEU A 112 -5.33 -2.71 2.72
N GLU A 113 -5.18 -3.60 3.69
CA GLU A 113 -6.15 -3.78 4.77
C GLU A 113 -6.26 -2.52 5.64
N GLY A 114 -5.16 -1.78 5.87
CA GLY A 114 -5.21 -0.49 6.57
C GLY A 114 -5.84 0.64 5.76
N VAL A 115 -5.82 0.57 4.43
CA VAL A 115 -6.37 1.59 3.51
C VAL A 115 -7.82 1.29 3.12
N CYS A 116 -8.15 0.01 2.93
CA CYS A 116 -9.48 -0.49 2.56
C CYS A 116 -10.29 -0.99 3.77
N ALA A 117 -9.81 -0.81 5.00
CA ALA A 117 -10.66 -0.98 6.16
C ALA A 117 -11.86 -0.04 6.00
N GLU A 118 -13.06 -0.61 5.90
CA GLU A 118 -14.31 0.14 5.93
C GLU A 118 -14.31 0.96 7.22
N LYS A 119 -14.09 2.27 7.09
CA LYS A 119 -14.15 3.18 8.22
C LYS A 119 -15.59 3.59 8.38
N GLU A 120 -16.28 2.94 9.30
CA GLU A 120 -17.63 3.32 9.68
C GLU A 120 -17.63 4.77 10.17
N LEU A 121 -18.51 5.58 9.58
CA LEU A 121 -18.72 6.97 9.96
C LEU A 121 -19.69 7.00 11.15
N ILE A 122 -19.22 7.46 12.31
CA ILE A 122 -19.97 7.44 13.57
C ILE A 122 -20.61 8.78 13.94
N ASP A 123 -20.04 9.90 13.48
CA ASP A 123 -20.60 11.23 13.72
C ASP A 123 -20.37 12.15 12.51
N VAL A 124 -21.36 13.01 12.25
CA VAL A 124 -21.33 14.03 11.21
C VAL A 124 -21.88 15.33 11.77
N GLN A 125 -21.04 16.36 11.81
CA GLN A 125 -21.39 17.70 12.21
C GLN A 125 -21.16 18.65 11.04
N TRP A 126 -21.97 19.69 10.92
CA TRP A 126 -21.83 20.67 9.86
C TRP A 126 -21.94 22.09 10.39
N ASP A 127 -21.15 23.00 9.84
CA ASP A 127 -21.25 24.44 10.06
C ASP A 127 -21.33 25.16 8.71
N LEU A 128 -22.13 26.23 8.64
CA LEU A 128 -22.15 27.13 7.50
C LEU A 128 -21.46 28.45 7.88
N LYS A 129 -20.30 28.72 7.29
CA LYS A 129 -19.62 30.01 7.43
C LYS A 129 -20.11 30.97 6.35
N VAL A 130 -20.81 32.02 6.78
CA VAL A 130 -21.20 33.14 5.93
C VAL A 130 -20.48 34.39 6.43
N THR A 131 -19.65 35.00 5.57
CA THR A 131 -19.03 36.29 5.88
C THR A 131 -19.94 37.41 5.39
N LEU A 132 -20.70 38.02 6.31
CA LEU A 132 -21.52 39.18 6.02
C LEU A 132 -20.63 40.42 5.94
N SER A 133 -20.67 41.15 4.83
CA SER A 133 -19.98 42.43 4.70
C SER A 133 -20.88 43.56 5.21
N SER A 134 -20.34 44.46 6.03
CA SER A 134 -21.06 45.61 6.57
C SER A 134 -20.99 46.87 5.70
N SER A 135 -20.41 46.79 4.50
CA SER A 135 -20.17 47.95 3.63
C SER A 135 -20.79 47.77 2.24
N ILE A 136 -21.38 48.85 1.72
CA ILE A 136 -22.24 48.89 0.52
C ILE A 136 -21.50 48.56 -0.79
N GLU A 137 -20.16 48.50 -0.81
CA GLU A 137 -19.36 48.43 -2.05
C GLU A 137 -18.61 47.12 -2.31
N GLN A 138 -18.94 45.99 -1.66
CA GLN A 138 -18.20 44.73 -1.90
C GLN A 138 -19.07 43.58 -2.42
N LYS A 139 -18.55 42.90 -3.47
CA LYS A 139 -19.12 41.72 -4.13
C LYS A 139 -19.65 40.68 -3.13
N PRO A 140 -20.73 39.94 -3.48
CA PRO A 140 -21.25 38.88 -2.62
C PRO A 140 -20.15 37.84 -2.36
N LYS A 141 -19.80 37.65 -1.08
CA LYS A 141 -18.86 36.61 -0.66
C LYS A 141 -19.57 35.27 -0.60
N THR A 142 -18.93 34.23 -1.12
CA THR A 142 -19.48 32.88 -1.24
C THR A 142 -19.58 32.19 0.12
N PRO A 143 -20.71 31.54 0.43
CA PRO A 143 -20.84 30.72 1.64
C PRO A 143 -19.90 29.52 1.56
N ILE A 144 -19.33 29.13 2.70
CA ILE A 144 -18.47 27.94 2.84
C ILE A 144 -19.11 27.02 3.86
N GLY A 145 -19.45 25.80 3.45
CA GLY A 145 -19.85 24.73 4.36
C GLY A 145 -18.62 24.03 4.93
N ILE A 146 -18.68 23.65 6.19
CA ILE A 146 -17.65 22.85 6.86
C ILE A 146 -18.32 21.58 7.36
N LEU A 147 -17.92 20.44 6.81
CA LEU A 147 -18.33 19.12 7.27
C LEU A 147 -17.24 18.54 8.17
N ARG A 148 -17.60 18.19 9.39
CA ARG A 148 -16.74 17.47 10.33
C ARG A 148 -17.28 16.07 10.49
N MET A 149 -16.45 15.11 10.18
CA MET A 149 -16.79 13.69 10.20
C MET A 149 -15.86 12.98 11.17
N GLN A 150 -16.43 12.05 11.94
CA GLN A 150 -15.66 11.19 12.82
C GLN A 150 -15.90 9.74 12.43
N THR A 151 -14.82 8.99 12.23
CA THR A 151 -14.87 7.56 11.95
C THR A 151 -14.73 6.74 13.23
N ALA A 152 -15.11 5.46 13.21
CA ALA A 152 -15.11 4.55 14.36
C ALA A 152 -13.71 4.35 15.00
N ASP A 153 -12.64 4.60 14.23
CA ASP A 153 -11.26 4.67 14.71
C ASP A 153 -10.91 6.02 15.41
N TYR A 154 -11.92 6.85 15.71
CA TYR A 154 -11.81 8.19 16.30
C TYR A 154 -11.01 9.19 15.46
N ASN A 155 -10.76 8.89 14.17
CA ASN A 155 -10.14 9.83 13.27
C ASN A 155 -11.14 10.94 12.89
N LYS A 156 -10.67 12.19 12.84
CA LYS A 156 -11.49 13.37 12.56
C LYS A 156 -11.12 13.95 11.20
N LEU A 157 -12.11 14.05 10.32
CA LEU A 157 -11.97 14.63 8.99
C LEU A 157 -12.77 15.94 8.94
N ASN A 158 -12.11 17.02 8.53
CA ASN A 158 -12.77 18.31 8.30
C ASN A 158 -12.67 18.66 6.82
N LEU A 159 -13.82 18.86 6.17
CA LEU A 159 -13.91 19.25 4.78
C LEU A 159 -14.53 20.64 4.69
N GLU A 160 -13.85 21.56 4.00
CA GLU A 160 -14.42 22.85 3.63
C GLU A 160 -14.90 22.76 2.18
N MET A 161 -16.16 23.12 1.94
CA MET A 161 -16.84 22.90 0.69
C MET A 161 -17.58 24.16 0.27
N ASN A 162 -17.46 24.51 -1.01
CA ASN A 162 -18.27 25.56 -1.60
C ASN A 162 -19.66 25.02 -2.00
N THR A 163 -20.54 25.89 -2.51
CA THR A 163 -21.90 25.51 -2.91
C THR A 163 -21.93 24.42 -3.99
N SER A 164 -21.04 24.47 -4.98
CA SER A 164 -20.99 23.44 -6.03
C SER A 164 -20.53 22.09 -5.48
N ASP A 165 -19.56 22.07 -4.57
CA ASP A 165 -19.06 20.85 -3.96
C ASP A 165 -20.15 20.19 -3.10
N LEU A 166 -20.90 20.99 -2.32
CA LEU A 166 -22.02 20.51 -1.51
C LEU A 166 -23.15 19.92 -2.35
N MET A 167 -23.52 20.57 -3.45
CA MET A 167 -24.54 19.99 -4.35
C MET A 167 -24.05 18.71 -5.02
N ASN A 168 -22.77 18.64 -5.38
CA ASN A 168 -22.21 17.41 -5.92
C ASN A 168 -22.25 16.27 -4.88
N LEU A 169 -21.87 16.56 -3.63
CA LEU A 169 -21.95 15.59 -2.54
C LEU A 169 -23.39 15.11 -2.30
N PHE A 170 -24.36 16.02 -2.31
CA PHE A 170 -25.77 15.68 -2.21
C PHE A 170 -26.20 14.72 -3.32
N ASN A 171 -25.87 15.03 -4.59
CA ASN A 171 -26.22 14.18 -5.72
C ASN A 171 -25.57 12.79 -5.62
N ILE A 172 -24.35 12.70 -5.08
CA ILE A 172 -23.69 11.41 -4.84
C ILE A 172 -24.48 10.59 -3.83
N PHE A 173 -24.93 11.19 -2.71
CA PHE A 173 -25.73 10.47 -1.72
C PHE A 173 -27.08 10.02 -2.24
N GLU A 174 -27.78 10.86 -3.02
CA GLU A 174 -29.04 10.48 -3.67
C GLU A 174 -28.85 9.26 -4.59
N ASN A 175 -27.82 9.28 -5.44
CA ASN A 175 -27.53 8.13 -6.32
C ASN A 175 -27.27 6.84 -5.53
N VAL A 176 -26.51 6.93 -4.44
CA VAL A 176 -26.24 5.77 -3.56
C VAL A 176 -27.54 5.29 -2.91
N GLN A 177 -28.42 6.19 -2.48
CA GLN A 177 -29.70 5.83 -1.89
C GLN A 177 -30.60 5.12 -2.90
N ASP A 178 -30.70 5.64 -4.12
CA ASP A 178 -31.47 5.03 -5.21
C ASP A 178 -30.97 3.60 -5.51
N GLU A 179 -29.65 3.40 -5.59
CA GLU A 179 -29.05 2.09 -5.80
C GLU A 179 -29.37 1.10 -4.66
N LEU A 180 -29.32 1.57 -3.40
CA LEU A 180 -29.65 0.76 -2.24
C LEU A 180 -31.13 0.38 -2.20
N ASP A 181 -32.02 1.29 -2.59
CA ASP A 181 -33.46 1.04 -2.64
C ASP A 181 -33.83 0.05 -3.75
N LEU A 182 -33.19 0.16 -4.92
CA LEU A 182 -33.31 -0.84 -5.99
C LEU A 182 -32.81 -2.22 -5.53
N PHE A 183 -31.68 -2.27 -4.81
CA PHE A 183 -31.14 -3.52 -4.30
C PHE A 183 -32.09 -4.20 -3.29
N LYS A 184 -32.69 -3.43 -2.38
CA LYS A 184 -33.70 -3.95 -1.44
C LYS A 184 -34.95 -4.48 -2.15
N GLN A 185 -35.42 -3.80 -3.20
CA GLN A 185 -36.58 -4.27 -3.96
C GLN A 185 -36.32 -5.61 -4.67
N ASN A 186 -35.11 -5.81 -5.19
CA ASN A 186 -34.72 -7.06 -5.87
C ASN A 186 -34.51 -8.25 -4.93
N THR A 187 -34.21 -8.01 -3.65
CA THR A 187 -33.99 -9.07 -2.65
C THR A 187 -35.27 -9.48 -1.89
N THR A 188 -36.38 -8.78 -2.09
CA THR A 188 -37.68 -9.06 -1.44
C THR A 188 -38.67 -9.78 -2.37
N ASN A 189 -38.25 -10.17 -3.58
CA ASN A 189 -38.98 -11.06 -4.51
C ASN A 189 -38.36 -12.47 -4.50
#